data_AF-A0A1J5SHE8-F1
#
_entry.id   AF-A0A1J5SHE8-F1
#
_cell.length_a   1.000
_cell.length_b   1.000
_cell.length_c   1.000
_cell.angle_alpha   90.00
_cell.angle_beta   90.00
_cell.angle_gamma   90.00
#
_symmetry.space_group_name_H-M   'P 1'
#
loop_
_entity.id
_entity.type
_entity.pdbx_description
1 polymer ?
#
loop_
_entity_poly.entity_id
_entity_poly.type
_entity_poly.pdbx_seq_one_letter_code
_entity_poly.pdbx_strand_id
1 'polypeptide(L)'
;MTPRTRDLLPRSLPIALLCLGLVICAFAPHLWVIANHAPASYEWSRGTTYLRQCAHPFDQSVEPAMRWRLLPALVAHGLGLRGNAPFVIPWLGVVVLVSWVATRLLGILDDWRYAVGGTLVLASTSACLVPIGWLGMNDAWVWLGLLVVAFSESRAALVSACLFAPWVDERFLIGLPLAWAVRIVSGTERLPTARSLIWPVLLVLPYAAIRIGLGGAPWAEHVERSFLRDQVRTSIQSLHLAPIAWWMGLRVGWAAIVYAILSLCRTDRWIVSALAAATALISLLLASDMSRSIAILCPLVMLGLIELARRRPADAPRIAVWAGVIALLIPAAHVVYHTIAPIDNLVFELVRLHRIHP
;
A
#
# COMPACT_ATOMS: atom_id res chain seq x y z
N MET A 1 22.03 -2.90 5.35
CA MET A 1 21.96 -4.11 4.51
C MET A 1 23.00 -5.09 5.01
N THR A 2 22.61 -6.34 5.28
CA THR A 2 23.57 -7.41 5.58
C THR A 2 24.26 -7.84 4.28
N PRO A 3 25.48 -8.40 4.31
CA PRO A 3 26.17 -8.88 3.11
C PRO A 3 25.27 -9.74 2.22
N ARG A 4 24.52 -10.66 2.85
CA ARG A 4 23.53 -11.53 2.19
C ARG A 4 22.45 -10.77 1.40
N THR A 5 22.03 -9.58 1.83
CA THR A 5 21.03 -8.80 1.06
C THR A 5 21.57 -8.19 -0.23
N ARG A 6 22.89 -7.94 -0.32
CA ARG A 6 23.50 -7.41 -1.55
C ARG A 6 23.48 -8.44 -2.67
N ASP A 7 23.70 -9.70 -2.33
CA ASP A 7 23.73 -10.80 -3.29
C ASP A 7 22.33 -11.17 -3.83
N LEU A 8 21.28 -10.82 -3.08
CA LEU A 8 19.89 -11.10 -3.46
C LEU A 8 19.31 -10.06 -4.41
N LEU A 9 19.83 -8.82 -4.41
CA LEU A 9 19.26 -7.73 -5.19
C LEU A 9 19.28 -7.98 -6.72
N PRO A 10 20.36 -8.48 -7.33
CA PRO A 10 20.37 -8.80 -8.76
C PRO A 10 19.37 -9.90 -9.14
N ARG A 11 19.05 -10.80 -8.21
CA ARG A 11 18.09 -11.91 -8.42
C ARG A 11 16.64 -11.48 -8.20
N SER A 12 16.40 -10.55 -7.27
CA SER A 12 15.04 -10.13 -6.90
C SER A 12 14.44 -9.12 -7.89
N LEU A 13 15.25 -8.27 -8.53
CA LEU A 13 14.74 -7.31 -9.51
C LEU A 13 14.06 -7.97 -10.73
N PRO A 14 14.65 -8.99 -11.39
CA PRO A 14 13.95 -9.71 -12.46
C PRO A 14 12.65 -10.36 -12.01
N ILE A 15 12.62 -10.91 -10.79
CA ILE A 15 11.39 -11.47 -10.19
C ILE A 15 10.33 -10.38 -10.04
N ALA A 16 10.71 -9.21 -9.51
CA ALA A 16 9.79 -8.10 -9.32
C ALA A 16 9.23 -7.57 -10.65
N LEU A 17 10.09 -7.39 -11.66
CA LEU A 17 9.68 -6.96 -12.99
C LEU A 17 8.76 -7.98 -13.68
N LEU A 18 9.06 -9.29 -13.54
CA LEU A 18 8.19 -10.35 -14.03
C LEU A 18 6.82 -10.30 -13.34
N CYS A 19 6.78 -10.21 -12.01
CA CYS A 19 5.53 -10.14 -11.26
C CYS A 19 4.70 -8.91 -11.65
N LEU A 20 5.34 -7.75 -11.80
CA LEU A 20 4.67 -6.53 -12.26
C LEU A 20 4.14 -6.66 -13.69
N GLY A 21 4.92 -7.23 -14.60
CA GLY A 21 4.48 -7.51 -15.97
C GLY A 21 3.24 -8.40 -15.99
N LEU A 22 3.24 -9.48 -15.21
CA LEU A 22 2.08 -10.39 -15.09
C LEU A 22 0.86 -9.70 -14.49
N VAL A 23 1.05 -8.89 -13.43
CA VAL A 23 -0.03 -8.13 -12.79
C VAL A 23 -0.61 -7.10 -13.76
N ILE A 24 0.21 -6.36 -14.50
CA ILE A 24 -0.26 -5.37 -15.50
C ILE A 24 -0.97 -6.06 -16.67
N CYS A 25 -0.50 -7.24 -17.10
CA CYS A 25 -1.18 -8.01 -18.13
C CYS A 25 -2.59 -8.42 -17.69
N ALA A 26 -2.74 -8.84 -16.43
CA ALA A 26 -4.01 -9.29 -15.88
C ALA A 26 -4.94 -8.13 -15.44
N PHE A 27 -4.36 -7.05 -14.92
CA PHE A 27 -5.04 -5.88 -14.33
C PHE A 27 -4.37 -4.61 -14.85
N ALA A 28 -4.69 -4.26 -16.09
CA ALA A 28 -4.09 -3.12 -16.72
C ALA A 28 -4.65 -1.82 -16.13
N PRO A 29 -3.82 -0.78 -15.99
CA PRO A 29 -4.35 0.55 -15.73
C PRO A 29 -5.28 0.96 -16.88
N HIS A 30 -6.18 1.91 -16.64
CA HIS A 30 -7.05 2.45 -17.69
C HIS A 30 -6.22 3.26 -18.71
N LEU A 31 -5.57 2.56 -19.66
CA LEU A 31 -4.59 3.12 -20.58
C LEU A 31 -5.21 4.21 -21.45
N TRP A 32 -6.48 4.03 -21.83
CA TRP A 32 -7.23 5.02 -22.59
C TRP A 32 -7.48 6.32 -21.82
N VAL A 33 -7.65 6.25 -20.49
CA VAL A 33 -7.77 7.43 -19.62
C VAL A 33 -6.40 8.06 -19.46
N ILE A 34 -5.35 7.27 -19.21
CA ILE A 34 -3.99 7.82 -19.01
C ILE A 34 -3.47 8.50 -20.28
N ALA A 35 -3.76 7.94 -21.46
CA ALA A 35 -3.33 8.50 -22.74
C ALA A 35 -4.04 9.81 -23.11
N ASN A 36 -5.25 10.03 -22.61
CA ASN A 36 -6.09 11.17 -22.99
C ASN A 36 -6.44 12.02 -21.76
N HIS A 37 -6.06 13.30 -21.76
CA HIS A 37 -6.43 14.20 -20.67
C HIS A 37 -7.96 14.29 -20.52
N ALA A 38 -8.50 13.63 -19.49
CA ALA A 38 -9.93 13.50 -19.24
C ALA A 38 -10.26 14.06 -17.85
N PRO A 39 -10.30 15.40 -17.66
CA PRO A 39 -10.35 16.02 -16.34
C PRO A 39 -11.60 15.69 -15.51
N ALA A 40 -12.68 15.24 -16.16
CA ALA A 40 -13.90 14.76 -15.50
C ALA A 40 -13.78 13.32 -14.95
N SER A 41 -12.75 12.57 -15.34
CA SER A 41 -12.47 11.25 -14.79
C SER A 41 -11.89 11.36 -13.38
N TYR A 42 -12.15 10.35 -12.56
CA TYR A 42 -11.63 10.28 -11.20
C TYR A 42 -10.08 10.27 -11.20
N GLU A 43 -9.49 9.55 -12.14
CA GLU A 43 -8.05 9.38 -12.30
C GLU A 43 -7.34 10.70 -12.60
N TRP A 44 -7.85 11.48 -13.56
CA TRP A 44 -7.26 12.79 -13.85
C TRP A 44 -7.59 13.85 -12.80
N SER A 45 -8.77 13.83 -12.18
CA SER A 45 -9.07 14.75 -11.07
C SER A 45 -8.06 14.60 -9.92
N ARG A 46 -7.70 13.36 -9.57
CA ARG A 46 -6.65 13.06 -8.59
C ARG A 46 -5.26 13.41 -9.13
N GLY A 47 -4.96 13.00 -10.36
CA GLY A 47 -3.66 13.24 -11.01
C GLY A 47 -3.32 14.72 -11.13
N THR A 48 -4.27 15.55 -11.58
CA THR A 48 -4.13 17.01 -11.68
C THR A 48 -3.90 17.68 -10.32
N THR A 49 -4.61 17.24 -9.28
CA THR A 49 -4.37 17.70 -7.91
C THR A 49 -2.95 17.39 -7.46
N TYR A 50 -2.48 16.16 -7.73
CA TYR A 50 -1.10 15.76 -7.43
C TYR A 50 -0.07 16.58 -8.22
N LEU A 51 -0.26 16.80 -9.52
CA LEU A 51 0.63 17.61 -10.35
C LEU A 51 0.69 19.06 -9.87
N ARG A 52 -0.46 19.66 -9.51
CA ARG A 52 -0.54 21.00 -8.93
C ARG A 52 0.25 21.07 -7.62
N GLN A 53 0.09 20.07 -6.76
CA GLN A 53 0.87 19.99 -5.53
C GLN A 53 2.37 19.80 -5.79
N CYS A 54 2.78 19.05 -6.81
CA CYS A 54 4.19 18.95 -7.19
C CYS A 54 4.76 20.31 -7.68
N ALA A 55 3.96 21.10 -8.41
CA ALA A 55 4.37 22.43 -8.82
C ALA A 55 4.46 23.41 -7.63
N HIS A 56 3.51 23.32 -6.70
CA HIS A 56 3.41 24.17 -5.52
C HIS A 56 3.09 23.33 -4.26
N PRO A 57 4.11 22.74 -3.60
CA PRO A 57 3.90 21.77 -2.49
C PRO A 57 3.06 22.29 -1.32
N PHE A 58 3.10 23.60 -1.09
CA PHE A 58 2.39 24.25 0.01
C PHE A 58 1.12 25.00 -0.45
N ASP A 59 0.65 24.79 -1.67
CA ASP A 59 -0.61 25.38 -2.15
C ASP A 59 -1.79 24.85 -1.34
N GLN A 60 -2.45 25.76 -0.59
CA GLN A 60 -3.59 25.42 0.26
C GLN A 60 -4.88 25.19 -0.52
N SER A 61 -4.93 25.54 -1.81
CA SER A 61 -6.13 25.35 -2.63
C SER A 61 -6.30 23.91 -3.15
N VAL A 62 -5.31 23.03 -2.94
CA VAL A 62 -5.47 21.59 -3.23
C VAL A 62 -6.49 20.94 -2.29
N GLU A 63 -7.03 19.79 -2.72
CA GLU A 63 -7.99 19.00 -1.94
C GLU A 63 -7.48 18.78 -0.50
N PRO A 64 -8.32 18.95 0.54
CA PRO A 64 -7.90 18.84 1.94
C PRO A 64 -7.13 17.56 2.27
N ALA A 65 -7.53 16.42 1.70
CA ALA A 65 -6.86 15.13 1.90
C ALA A 65 -5.42 15.08 1.34
N MET A 66 -5.09 15.88 0.32
CA MET A 66 -3.77 15.91 -0.30
C MET A 66 -2.79 16.85 0.41
N ARG A 67 -3.30 17.90 1.09
CA ARG A 67 -2.47 18.96 1.72
C ARG A 67 -1.38 18.43 2.65
N TRP A 68 -1.64 17.30 3.31
CA TRP A 68 -0.73 16.70 4.29
C TRP A 68 0.20 15.63 3.70
N ARG A 69 0.06 15.33 2.40
CA ARG A 69 0.81 14.30 1.67
C ARG A 69 1.97 14.90 0.89
N LEU A 70 2.88 15.54 1.62
CA LEU A 70 3.88 16.44 1.07
C LEU A 70 5.10 15.74 0.48
N LEU A 71 5.52 14.58 0.99
CA LEU A 71 6.84 14.03 0.65
C LEU A 71 7.00 13.74 -0.85
N PRO A 72 6.09 13.01 -1.53
CA PRO A 72 6.24 12.77 -2.97
C PRO A 72 6.23 14.06 -3.80
N ALA A 73 5.41 15.04 -3.42
CA ALA A 73 5.33 16.33 -4.11
C ALA A 73 6.60 17.17 -3.92
N LEU A 74 7.16 17.20 -2.71
CA LEU A 74 8.42 17.87 -2.40
C LEU A 74 9.60 17.23 -3.15
N VAL A 75 9.62 15.90 -3.26
CA VAL A 75 10.64 15.19 -4.05
C VAL A 75 10.51 15.56 -5.54
N ALA A 76 9.30 15.54 -6.11
CA ALA A 76 9.09 15.97 -7.49
C ALA A 76 9.53 17.41 -7.73
N HIS A 77 9.14 18.31 -6.84
CA HIS A 77 9.48 19.73 -6.87
C HIS A 77 10.99 19.96 -6.80
N GLY A 78 11.65 19.34 -5.82
CA GLY A 78 13.10 19.46 -5.61
C GLY A 78 13.93 18.88 -6.76
N LEU A 79 13.42 17.85 -7.43
CA LEU A 79 14.03 17.31 -8.66
C LEU A 79 13.69 18.12 -9.92
N GLY A 80 12.87 19.17 -9.82
CA GLY A 80 12.47 20.01 -10.95
C GLY A 80 11.62 19.27 -12.00
N LEU A 81 10.89 18.22 -11.60
CA LEU A 81 10.03 17.47 -12.53
C LEU A 81 8.86 18.34 -12.99
N ARG A 82 8.64 18.41 -14.31
CA ARG A 82 7.60 19.25 -14.95
C ARG A 82 6.62 18.41 -15.77
N GLY A 83 5.45 19.00 -16.06
CA GLY A 83 4.40 18.34 -16.84
C GLY A 83 3.96 17.04 -16.18
N ASN A 84 3.95 15.94 -16.94
CA ASN A 84 3.54 14.61 -16.47
C ASN A 84 4.67 13.82 -15.80
N ALA A 85 5.91 14.33 -15.79
CA ALA A 85 7.06 13.63 -15.22
C ALA A 85 6.88 13.22 -13.74
N PRO A 86 6.22 13.99 -12.86
CA PRO A 86 5.99 13.57 -11.47
C PRO A 86 5.23 12.25 -11.32
N PHE A 87 4.45 11.81 -12.31
CA PHE A 87 3.76 10.52 -12.26
C PHE A 87 4.71 9.31 -12.19
N VAL A 88 6.01 9.48 -12.47
CA VAL A 88 7.01 8.41 -12.28
C VAL A 88 7.18 8.02 -10.81
N ILE A 89 6.92 8.92 -9.86
CA ILE A 89 7.20 8.69 -8.42
C ILE A 89 6.31 7.58 -7.83
N PRO A 90 4.97 7.58 -8.06
CA PRO A 90 4.12 6.43 -7.74
C PRO A 90 4.64 5.08 -8.26
N TRP A 91 5.05 5.04 -9.54
CA TRP A 91 5.56 3.84 -10.19
C TRP A 91 6.88 3.36 -9.58
N LEU A 92 7.80 4.27 -9.26
CA LEU A 92 9.01 3.93 -8.52
C LEU A 92 8.68 3.31 -7.16
N GLY A 93 7.66 3.82 -6.46
CA GLY A 93 7.18 3.24 -5.20
C GLY A 93 6.73 1.80 -5.36
N VAL A 94 5.96 1.50 -6.41
CA VAL A 94 5.51 0.15 -6.73
C VAL A 94 6.69 -0.77 -7.03
N VAL A 95 7.64 -0.34 -7.88
CA VAL A 95 8.83 -1.14 -8.21
C VAL A 95 9.67 -1.43 -6.96
N VAL A 96 9.90 -0.44 -6.10
CA VAL A 96 10.67 -0.62 -4.86
C VAL A 96 9.92 -1.54 -3.89
N LEU A 97 8.61 -1.37 -3.72
CA LEU A 97 7.78 -2.24 -2.88
C LEU A 97 7.88 -3.70 -3.32
N VAL A 98 7.62 -3.98 -4.60
CA VAL A 98 7.64 -5.35 -5.13
C VAL A 98 9.04 -5.96 -5.10
N SER A 99 10.07 -5.17 -5.40
CA SER A 99 11.49 -5.60 -5.30
C SER A 99 11.88 -5.92 -3.87
N TRP A 100 11.43 -5.10 -2.90
CA TRP A 100 11.67 -5.35 -1.49
C TRP A 100 10.99 -6.65 -1.04
N VAL A 101 9.74 -6.87 -1.43
CA VAL A 101 8.99 -8.10 -1.11
C VAL A 101 9.68 -9.33 -1.71
N ALA A 102 10.03 -9.28 -3.01
CA ALA A 102 10.74 -10.36 -3.69
C ALA A 102 12.08 -10.68 -3.00
N THR A 103 12.85 -9.65 -2.62
CA THR A 103 14.12 -9.81 -1.89
C THR A 103 13.91 -10.49 -0.54
N ARG A 104 12.86 -10.10 0.21
CA ARG A 104 12.56 -10.70 1.51
C ARG A 104 12.12 -12.15 1.37
N LEU A 105 11.22 -12.45 0.43
CA LEU A 105 10.75 -13.82 0.21
C LEU A 105 11.87 -14.76 -0.27
N LEU A 106 12.72 -14.28 -1.18
CA LEU A 106 13.89 -15.02 -1.63
C LEU A 106 14.88 -15.26 -0.48
N GLY A 107 15.07 -14.29 0.41
CA GLY A 107 15.94 -14.45 1.59
C GLY A 107 15.48 -15.49 2.61
N ILE A 108 14.20 -15.91 2.58
CA ILE A 108 13.64 -16.88 3.54
C ILE A 108 13.93 -18.34 3.12
N LEU A 109 13.62 -18.70 1.87
CA LEU A 109 13.77 -20.08 1.37
C LEU A 109 14.86 -20.25 0.30
N ASP A 110 15.41 -19.16 -0.24
CA ASP A 110 16.28 -19.17 -1.43
C ASP A 110 15.67 -19.91 -2.65
N ASP A 111 14.34 -19.96 -2.72
CA ASP A 111 13.59 -20.56 -3.82
C ASP A 111 12.86 -19.48 -4.63
N TRP A 112 13.15 -19.42 -5.93
CA TRP A 112 12.58 -18.42 -6.84
C TRP A 112 11.08 -18.58 -7.03
N ARG A 113 10.54 -19.81 -6.98
CA ARG A 113 9.11 -20.09 -7.15
C ARG A 113 8.32 -19.53 -5.98
N TYR A 114 8.84 -19.71 -4.77
CA TYR A 114 8.26 -19.13 -3.57
C TYR A 114 8.27 -17.59 -3.63
N ALA A 115 9.41 -17.00 -4.04
CA ALA A 115 9.52 -15.56 -4.21
C ALA A 115 8.54 -15.02 -5.27
N VAL A 116 8.47 -15.63 -6.47
CA VAL A 116 7.51 -15.24 -7.52
C VAL A 116 6.07 -15.36 -7.02
N GLY A 117 5.70 -16.53 -6.47
CA GLY A 117 4.34 -16.79 -6.02
C GLY A 117 3.88 -15.85 -4.92
N GLY A 118 4.70 -15.67 -3.87
CA GLY A 118 4.36 -14.77 -2.77
C GLY A 118 4.39 -13.29 -3.18
N THR A 119 5.30 -12.91 -4.08
CA THR A 119 5.32 -11.54 -4.64
C THR A 119 4.08 -11.28 -5.49
N LEU A 120 3.61 -12.24 -6.30
CA LEU A 120 2.35 -12.14 -7.04
C LEU A 120 1.14 -12.00 -6.11
N VAL A 121 1.08 -12.76 -5.01
CA VAL A 121 0.01 -12.62 -4.00
C VAL A 121 -0.06 -11.18 -3.49
N LEU A 122 1.08 -10.56 -3.16
CA LEU A 122 1.10 -9.18 -2.68
C LEU A 122 0.87 -8.15 -3.80
N ALA A 123 1.53 -8.31 -4.95
CA ALA A 123 1.45 -7.37 -6.07
C ALA A 123 0.07 -7.36 -6.75
N SER A 124 -0.72 -8.42 -6.58
CA SER A 124 -2.11 -8.46 -7.06
C SER A 124 -3.09 -7.75 -6.12
N THR A 125 -2.69 -7.35 -4.91
CA THR A 125 -3.55 -6.59 -3.97
C THR A 125 -3.66 -5.13 -4.37
N SER A 126 -4.62 -4.42 -3.77
CA SER A 126 -4.77 -2.96 -3.92
C SER A 126 -3.54 -2.16 -3.49
N ALA A 127 -2.60 -2.77 -2.76
CA ALA A 127 -1.32 -2.15 -2.43
C ALA A 127 -0.50 -1.75 -3.67
N CYS A 128 -0.64 -2.51 -4.76
CA CYS A 128 0.02 -2.24 -6.04
C CYS A 128 -0.98 -1.85 -7.13
N LEU A 129 -2.18 -2.44 -7.16
CA LEU A 129 -3.15 -2.14 -8.21
C LEU A 129 -3.61 -0.68 -8.23
N VAL A 130 -3.82 -0.07 -7.06
CA VAL A 130 -4.24 1.33 -6.98
C VAL A 130 -3.17 2.28 -7.52
N PRO A 131 -1.90 2.24 -7.05
CA PRO A 131 -0.87 3.12 -7.60
C PRO A 131 -0.47 2.82 -9.06
N ILE A 132 -0.78 1.62 -9.58
CA ILE A 132 -0.67 1.31 -11.01
C ILE A 132 -1.81 1.96 -11.80
N GLY A 133 -3.05 1.77 -11.33
CA GLY A 133 -4.27 2.16 -12.03
C GLY A 133 -4.58 3.64 -11.98
N TRP A 134 -4.22 4.33 -10.91
CA TRP A 134 -4.61 5.72 -10.65
C TRP A 134 -3.43 6.67 -10.61
N LEU A 135 -3.58 7.79 -11.33
CA LEU A 135 -2.55 8.82 -11.46
C LEU A 135 -2.27 9.53 -10.12
N GLY A 136 -0.99 9.62 -9.77
CA GLY A 136 -0.53 10.37 -8.59
C GLY A 136 -0.75 9.69 -7.24
N MET A 137 -1.16 8.42 -7.22
CA MET A 137 -1.40 7.67 -5.98
C MET A 137 -0.10 7.10 -5.42
N ASN A 138 0.36 7.64 -4.29
CA ASN A 138 1.66 7.29 -3.70
C ASN A 138 1.61 6.18 -2.63
N ASP A 139 0.53 5.40 -2.63
CA ASP A 139 0.23 4.33 -1.68
C ASP A 139 1.35 3.31 -1.46
N ALA A 140 2.04 2.90 -2.53
CA ALA A 140 3.07 1.88 -2.44
C ALA A 140 4.20 2.25 -1.46
N TRP A 141 4.51 3.54 -1.32
CA TRP A 141 5.49 4.02 -0.35
C TRP A 141 5.02 3.86 1.11
N VAL A 142 3.72 4.02 1.37
CA VAL A 142 3.09 3.80 2.69
C VAL A 142 3.19 2.34 3.07
N TRP A 143 2.81 1.45 2.15
CA TRP A 143 2.84 0.01 2.36
C TRP A 143 4.26 -0.51 2.53
N LEU A 144 5.21 0.00 1.75
CA LEU A 144 6.63 -0.27 1.95
C LEU A 144 7.07 0.16 3.36
N GLY A 145 6.67 1.35 3.82
CA GLY A 145 6.95 1.82 5.18
C GLY A 145 6.45 0.86 6.25
N LEU A 146 5.18 0.43 6.16
CA LEU A 146 4.60 -0.54 7.11
C LEU A 146 5.32 -1.90 7.09
N LEU A 147 5.68 -2.40 5.91
CA LEU A 147 6.43 -3.65 5.77
C LEU A 147 7.87 -3.52 6.32
N VAL A 148 8.52 -2.38 6.12
CA VAL A 148 9.83 -2.08 6.71
C VAL A 148 9.75 -2.05 8.22
N VAL A 149 8.72 -1.42 8.80
CA VAL A 149 8.49 -1.46 10.25
C VAL A 149 8.34 -2.89 10.75
N ALA A 150 7.50 -3.68 10.08
CA ALA A 150 7.16 -5.03 10.46
C ALA A 150 8.35 -6.02 10.36
N PHE A 151 9.21 -5.91 9.34
CA PHE A 151 10.17 -6.98 9.01
C PHE A 151 11.61 -6.52 8.77
N SER A 152 11.92 -5.23 8.82
CA SER A 152 13.31 -4.78 8.66
C SER A 152 14.11 -4.94 9.95
N GLU A 153 15.28 -5.55 9.84
CA GLU A 153 16.27 -5.63 10.92
C GLU A 153 17.11 -4.34 11.02
N SER A 154 17.08 -3.50 9.98
CA SER A 154 17.87 -2.27 9.95
C SER A 154 17.18 -1.14 10.72
N ARG A 155 17.81 -0.70 11.82
CA ARG A 155 17.35 0.47 12.59
C ARG A 155 17.24 1.72 11.73
N ALA A 156 18.19 1.95 10.84
CA ALA A 156 18.15 3.09 9.91
C ALA A 156 16.93 3.04 8.98
N ALA A 157 16.59 1.85 8.46
CA ALA A 157 15.39 1.69 7.64
C ALA A 157 14.10 1.90 8.45
N LEU A 158 14.05 1.41 9.70
CA LEU A 158 12.93 1.64 10.60
C LEU A 158 12.74 3.14 10.90
N VAL A 159 13.84 3.83 11.24
CA VAL A 159 13.82 5.28 11.49
C VAL A 159 13.32 6.02 10.26
N SER A 160 13.85 5.67 9.08
CA SER A 160 13.45 6.28 7.81
C SER A 160 11.97 6.05 7.52
N ALA A 161 11.45 4.83 7.71
CA ALA A 161 10.04 4.53 7.51
C ALA A 161 9.14 5.35 8.45
N CYS A 162 9.44 5.39 9.75
CA CYS A 162 8.66 6.15 10.72
C CYS A 162 8.74 7.67 10.49
N LEU A 163 9.87 8.19 10.02
CA LEU A 163 10.07 9.60 9.76
C LEU A 163 9.37 10.05 8.48
N PHE A 164 9.46 9.27 7.40
CA PHE A 164 9.06 9.70 6.05
C PHE A 164 7.67 9.23 5.63
N ALA A 165 7.24 8.01 6.00
CA ALA A 165 5.96 7.46 5.55
C ALA A 165 4.72 8.28 6.00
N PRO A 166 4.67 8.91 7.20
CA PRO A 166 3.56 9.79 7.56
C PRO A 166 3.35 10.95 6.58
N TRP A 167 4.43 11.45 5.96
CA TRP A 167 4.39 12.54 4.98
C TRP A 167 3.97 12.08 3.59
N VAL A 168 3.92 10.77 3.34
CA VAL A 168 3.33 10.21 2.12
C VAL A 168 1.82 10.12 2.29
N ASP A 169 1.39 9.53 3.40
CA ASP A 169 -0.03 9.35 3.71
C ASP A 169 -0.22 9.06 5.21
N GLU A 170 -1.24 9.67 5.79
CA GLU A 170 -1.64 9.52 7.17
C GLU A 170 -2.06 8.09 7.55
N ARG A 171 -2.45 7.26 6.58
CA ARG A 171 -2.77 5.85 6.82
C ARG A 171 -1.59 5.05 7.35
N PHE A 172 -0.35 5.52 7.18
CA PHE A 172 0.80 4.94 7.87
C PHE A 172 0.58 4.94 9.39
N LEU A 173 0.02 6.02 9.97
CA LEU A 173 -0.22 6.14 11.41
C LEU A 173 -1.25 5.13 11.91
N ILE A 174 -2.27 4.88 11.09
CA ILE A 174 -3.34 3.92 11.39
C ILE A 174 -2.77 2.49 11.35
N GLY A 175 -1.90 2.20 10.38
CA GLY A 175 -1.31 0.86 10.20
C GLY A 175 -0.12 0.57 11.11
N LEU A 176 0.51 1.61 11.68
CA LEU A 176 1.72 1.49 12.49
C LEU A 176 1.56 0.56 13.70
N PRO A 177 0.49 0.64 14.52
CA PRO A 177 0.29 -0.28 15.64
C PRO A 177 0.25 -1.75 15.20
N LEU A 178 -0.43 -2.06 14.09
CA LEU A 178 -0.49 -3.41 13.56
C LEU A 178 0.87 -3.87 13.02
N ALA A 179 1.55 -3.04 12.24
CA ALA A 179 2.90 -3.34 11.73
C ALA A 179 3.89 -3.61 12.88
N TRP A 180 3.79 -2.85 13.97
CA TRP A 180 4.61 -3.06 15.16
C TRP A 180 4.26 -4.36 15.90
N ALA A 181 2.97 -4.68 16.05
CA ALA A 181 2.56 -5.97 16.60
C ALA A 181 3.10 -7.15 15.76
N VAL A 182 3.03 -7.04 14.42
CA VAL A 182 3.63 -8.00 13.47
C VAL A 182 5.15 -8.12 13.67
N ARG A 183 5.84 -7.01 13.93
CA ARG A 183 7.28 -7.00 14.24
C ARG A 183 7.61 -7.85 15.48
N ILE A 184 6.82 -7.71 16.54
CA ILE A 184 6.99 -8.46 17.79
C ILE A 184 6.77 -9.95 17.54
N VAL A 185 5.62 -10.33 16.97
CA VAL A 185 5.25 -11.74 16.79
C VAL A 185 6.09 -12.45 15.72
N SER A 186 6.65 -11.72 14.76
CA SER A 186 7.56 -12.29 13.75
C SER A 186 8.94 -12.66 14.32
N GLY A 187 9.25 -12.23 15.56
CA GLY A 187 10.55 -12.39 16.20
C GLY A 187 11.63 -11.42 15.70
N THR A 188 11.25 -10.42 14.90
CA THR A 188 12.18 -9.39 14.41
C THR A 188 12.69 -8.52 15.57
N GLU A 189 11.88 -8.35 16.61
CA GLU A 189 12.27 -7.74 17.88
C GLU A 189 12.28 -8.81 18.97
N ARG A 190 13.41 -9.00 19.67
CA ARG A 190 13.57 -10.12 20.62
C ARG A 190 12.71 -9.99 21.89
N LEU A 191 12.45 -8.76 22.36
CA LEU A 191 11.51 -8.45 23.45
C LEU A 191 11.07 -6.98 23.32
N PRO A 192 9.77 -6.65 23.43
CA PRO A 192 9.33 -5.26 23.46
C PRO A 192 9.80 -4.60 24.77
N THR A 193 10.83 -3.77 24.68
CA THR A 193 11.17 -2.86 25.78
C THR A 193 10.30 -1.60 25.66
N ALA A 194 9.96 -0.95 26.78
CA ALA A 194 9.26 0.35 26.73
C ALA A 194 10.00 1.36 25.82
N ARG A 195 11.33 1.31 25.81
CA ARG A 195 12.19 2.08 24.90
C ARG A 195 11.93 1.79 23.43
N SER A 196 11.68 0.53 23.05
CA SER A 196 11.38 0.15 21.66
C SER A 196 10.08 0.76 21.14
N LEU A 197 9.08 0.96 22.02
CA LEU A 197 7.80 1.59 21.66
C LEU A 197 7.88 3.13 21.58
N ILE A 198 8.73 3.74 22.42
CA ILE A 198 8.88 5.20 22.46
C ILE A 198 9.46 5.73 21.14
N TRP A 199 10.41 5.02 20.54
CA TRP A 199 11.10 5.51 19.33
C TRP A 199 10.18 5.75 18.13
N PRO A 200 9.34 4.78 17.69
CA PRO A 200 8.38 5.02 16.61
C PRO A 200 7.45 6.20 16.90
N VAL A 201 6.98 6.33 18.14
CA VAL A 201 6.08 7.43 18.56
C VAL A 201 6.80 8.77 18.43
N LEU A 202 8.02 8.89 18.95
CA LEU A 202 8.81 10.12 18.86
C LEU A 202 9.12 10.52 17.42
N LEU A 203 9.34 9.55 16.52
CA LEU A 203 9.66 9.81 15.11
C LEU A 203 8.45 10.27 14.29
N VAL A 204 7.25 9.84 14.68
CA VAL A 204 5.99 10.26 14.06
C VAL A 204 5.52 11.62 14.61
N LEU A 205 5.95 11.97 15.82
CA LEU A 205 5.51 13.15 16.54
C LEU A 205 5.69 14.47 15.76
N PRO A 206 6.77 14.71 14.99
CA PRO A 206 6.90 15.92 14.18
C PRO A 206 5.78 16.08 13.16
N TYR A 207 5.37 15.01 12.48
CA TYR A 207 4.26 15.04 11.53
C TYR A 207 2.95 15.37 12.26
N ALA A 208 2.68 14.69 13.39
CA ALA A 208 1.48 14.92 14.17
C ALA A 208 1.42 16.35 14.76
N ALA A 209 2.54 16.86 15.28
CA ALA A 209 2.64 18.19 15.84
C ALA A 209 2.42 19.28 14.78
N ILE A 210 3.00 19.13 13.59
CA ILE A 210 2.78 20.06 12.48
C ILE A 210 1.32 20.02 12.03
N ARG A 211 0.73 18.83 11.91
CA ARG A 211 -0.67 18.68 11.53
C ARG A 211 -1.64 19.28 12.54
N ILE A 212 -1.42 19.04 13.83
CA ILE A 212 -2.26 19.62 14.90
C ILE A 212 -2.05 21.14 14.98
N GLY A 213 -0.80 21.60 14.93
CA GLY A 213 -0.46 23.02 15.03
C GLY A 213 -1.01 23.85 13.86
N LEU A 214 -0.93 23.33 12.64
CA LEU A 214 -1.47 24.00 11.45
C LEU A 214 -2.98 23.75 11.26
N GLY A 215 -3.49 22.59 11.66
CA GLY A 215 -4.92 22.26 11.62
C GLY A 215 -5.76 22.98 12.69
N GLY A 216 -5.13 23.43 13.78
CA GLY A 216 -5.76 24.28 14.80
C GLY A 216 -6.00 25.73 14.37
N ALA A 217 -5.59 26.12 13.16
CA ALA A 217 -5.92 27.43 12.62
C ALA A 217 -7.44 27.52 12.35
N PRO A 218 -8.13 28.63 12.70
CA PRO A 218 -9.59 28.71 12.62
C PRO A 218 -10.19 28.40 11.24
N TRP A 219 -9.46 28.71 10.17
CA TRP A 219 -9.86 28.45 8.79
C TRP A 219 -9.68 26.98 8.38
N ALA A 220 -8.70 26.27 8.96
CA ALA A 220 -8.48 24.84 8.71
C ALA A 220 -9.53 24.00 9.45
N GLU A 221 -9.87 24.39 10.67
CA GLU A 221 -10.80 23.67 11.54
C GLU A 221 -12.20 23.49 10.92
N HIS A 222 -12.75 24.52 10.26
CA HIS A 222 -14.09 24.43 9.67
C HIS A 222 -14.15 23.52 8.43
N VAL A 223 -13.11 23.59 7.58
CA VAL A 223 -12.99 22.76 6.37
C VAL A 223 -12.70 21.30 6.74
N GLU A 224 -11.87 21.06 7.75
CA GLU A 224 -11.52 19.69 8.16
C GLU A 224 -12.67 18.98 8.89
N ARG A 225 -13.42 19.67 9.76
CA ARG A 225 -14.56 19.07 10.46
C ARG A 225 -15.70 18.69 9.52
N SER A 226 -16.02 19.57 8.56
CA SER A 226 -17.04 19.27 7.55
C SER A 226 -16.62 18.09 6.68
N PHE A 227 -15.38 18.13 6.17
CA PHE A 227 -14.82 17.02 5.39
C PHE A 227 -14.84 15.68 6.15
N LEU A 228 -14.38 15.64 7.41
CA LEU A 228 -14.37 14.41 8.19
C LEU A 228 -15.79 13.88 8.46
N ARG A 229 -16.73 14.77 8.77
CA ARG A 229 -18.13 14.40 8.98
C ARG A 229 -18.75 13.81 7.71
N ASP A 230 -18.52 14.45 6.57
CA ASP A 230 -19.02 13.99 5.28
C ASP A 230 -18.37 12.66 4.87
N GLN A 231 -17.08 12.52 5.12
CA GLN A 231 -16.35 11.27 4.89
C GLN A 231 -16.93 10.13 5.73
N VAL A 232 -17.08 10.32 7.04
CA VAL A 232 -17.64 9.28 7.92
C VAL A 232 -19.07 8.93 7.52
N ARG A 233 -19.91 9.93 7.22
CA ARG A 233 -21.28 9.72 6.74
C ARG A 233 -21.31 8.88 5.47
N THR A 234 -20.47 9.22 4.49
CA THR A 234 -20.39 8.52 3.20
C THR A 234 -19.85 7.09 3.38
N SER A 235 -18.86 6.89 4.25
CA SER A 235 -18.32 5.58 4.58
C SER A 235 -19.38 4.68 5.24
N ILE A 236 -20.19 5.23 6.16
CA ILE A 236 -21.31 4.49 6.79
C ILE A 236 -22.35 4.09 5.74
N GLN A 237 -22.71 4.98 4.83
CA GLN A 237 -23.65 4.67 3.73
C GLN A 237 -23.10 3.59 2.79
N SER A 238 -21.79 3.54 2.62
CA SER A 238 -21.10 2.56 1.76
C SER A 238 -20.73 1.25 2.48
N LEU A 239 -21.00 1.12 3.79
CA LEU A 239 -20.53 -0.01 4.61
C LEU A 239 -20.94 -1.38 4.07
N HIS A 240 -22.11 -1.47 3.42
CA HIS A 240 -22.58 -2.69 2.76
C HIS A 240 -21.66 -3.17 1.62
N LEU A 241 -20.84 -2.30 1.05
CA LEU A 241 -19.83 -2.63 0.05
C LEU A 241 -18.49 -3.04 0.65
N ALA A 242 -18.30 -2.95 1.98
CA ALA A 242 -17.04 -3.30 2.62
C ALA A 242 -16.59 -4.76 2.35
N PRO A 243 -17.48 -5.78 2.40
CA PRO A 243 -17.06 -7.15 2.10
C PRO A 243 -16.52 -7.33 0.68
N ILE A 244 -17.18 -6.75 -0.33
CA ILE A 244 -16.73 -6.82 -1.72
C ILE A 244 -15.46 -5.99 -1.92
N ALA A 245 -15.36 -4.81 -1.30
CA ALA A 245 -14.16 -3.99 -1.35
C ALA A 245 -12.94 -4.69 -0.75
N TRP A 246 -13.10 -5.37 0.38
CA TRP A 246 -12.03 -6.13 1.03
C TRP A 246 -11.64 -7.36 0.23
N TRP A 247 -12.62 -8.06 -0.35
CA TRP A 247 -12.36 -9.18 -1.26
C TRP A 247 -11.55 -8.72 -2.48
N MET A 248 -11.97 -7.65 -3.14
CA MET A 248 -11.28 -7.12 -4.33
C MET A 248 -9.92 -6.50 -4.00
N GLY A 249 -9.78 -5.88 -2.82
CA GLY A 249 -8.54 -5.27 -2.38
C GLY A 249 -7.47 -6.29 -1.93
N LEU A 250 -7.87 -7.34 -1.20
CA LEU A 250 -6.92 -8.35 -0.70
C LEU A 250 -6.77 -9.56 -1.61
N ARG A 251 -7.85 -9.99 -2.27
CA ARG A 251 -7.87 -11.18 -3.14
C ARG A 251 -7.31 -12.38 -2.39
N VAL A 252 -6.46 -13.22 -2.99
CA VAL A 252 -5.85 -14.36 -2.29
C VAL A 252 -5.04 -13.96 -1.04
N GLY A 253 -4.63 -12.69 -0.93
CA GLY A 253 -3.99 -12.14 0.27
C GLY A 253 -4.79 -12.35 1.57
N TRP A 254 -6.12 -12.40 1.52
CA TRP A 254 -6.91 -12.67 2.74
C TRP A 254 -6.61 -14.06 3.33
N ALA A 255 -6.33 -15.06 2.50
CA ALA A 255 -6.00 -16.40 2.96
C ALA A 255 -4.65 -16.42 3.69
N ALA A 256 -3.68 -15.62 3.22
CA ALA A 256 -2.42 -15.42 3.91
C ALA A 256 -2.62 -14.74 5.28
N ILE A 257 -3.51 -13.74 5.38
CA ILE A 257 -3.86 -13.10 6.65
C ILE A 257 -4.44 -14.12 7.64
N VAL A 258 -5.42 -14.92 7.20
CA VAL A 258 -6.03 -15.96 8.03
C VAL A 258 -4.97 -16.97 8.49
N TYR A 259 -4.12 -17.44 7.58
CA TYR A 259 -3.05 -18.36 7.89
C TYR A 259 -2.04 -17.77 8.90
N ALA A 260 -1.70 -16.48 8.77
CA ALA A 260 -0.85 -15.77 9.71
C ALA A 260 -1.44 -15.81 11.13
N ILE A 261 -2.70 -15.38 11.27
CA ILE A 261 -3.40 -15.30 12.56
C ILE A 261 -3.54 -16.68 13.21
N LEU A 262 -3.91 -17.70 12.43
CA LEU A 262 -4.04 -19.07 12.92
C LEU A 262 -2.70 -19.69 13.34
N SER A 263 -1.59 -19.23 12.75
CA SER A 263 -0.26 -19.67 13.12
C SER A 263 0.21 -19.09 14.45
N LEU A 264 -0.31 -17.94 14.88
CA LEU A 264 0.08 -17.32 16.15
C LEU A 264 -0.37 -18.12 17.39
N CYS A 265 0.37 -17.95 18.48
CA CYS A 265 -0.03 -18.44 19.80
C CYS A 265 -1.34 -17.77 20.25
N ARG A 266 -2.06 -18.36 21.21
CA ARG A 266 -3.41 -17.90 21.59
C ARG A 266 -3.44 -16.41 21.99
N THR A 267 -2.48 -15.96 22.79
CA THR A 267 -2.42 -14.56 23.27
C THR A 267 -2.14 -13.59 22.12
N ASP A 268 -1.09 -13.85 21.34
CA ASP A 268 -0.70 -13.00 20.20
C ASP A 268 -1.79 -12.95 19.13
N ARG A 269 -2.47 -14.08 18.89
CA ARG A 269 -3.59 -14.19 17.96
C ARG A 269 -4.68 -13.19 18.28
N TRP A 270 -5.09 -13.08 19.54
CA TRP A 270 -6.14 -12.14 19.94
C TRP A 270 -5.71 -10.69 19.75
N ILE A 271 -4.51 -10.34 20.20
CA ILE A 271 -3.97 -8.98 20.09
C ILE A 271 -3.87 -8.57 18.61
N VAL A 272 -3.25 -9.40 17.79
CA VAL A 272 -3.07 -9.13 16.36
C VAL A 272 -4.41 -9.08 15.63
N SER A 273 -5.36 -9.96 15.96
CA SER A 273 -6.70 -9.93 15.35
C SER A 273 -7.48 -8.67 15.72
N ALA A 274 -7.42 -8.26 17.00
CA ALA A 274 -8.07 -7.05 17.47
C ALA A 274 -7.47 -5.80 16.81
N LEU A 275 -6.14 -5.71 16.71
CA LEU A 275 -5.47 -4.62 16.01
C LEU A 275 -5.77 -4.63 14.51
N ALA A 276 -5.83 -5.79 13.87
CA ALA A 276 -6.20 -5.91 12.46
C ALA A 276 -7.62 -5.41 12.21
N ALA A 277 -8.59 -5.84 13.03
CA ALA A 277 -9.97 -5.41 12.95
C ALA A 277 -10.11 -3.90 13.20
N ALA A 278 -9.45 -3.36 14.23
CA ALA A 278 -9.45 -1.94 14.52
C ALA A 278 -8.82 -1.12 13.39
N THR A 279 -7.68 -1.56 12.84
CA THR A 279 -7.00 -0.91 11.72
C THR A 279 -7.89 -0.90 10.47
N ALA A 280 -8.50 -2.04 10.13
CA ALA A 280 -9.40 -2.15 8.99
C ALA A 280 -10.65 -1.27 9.16
N LEU A 281 -11.26 -1.26 10.35
CA LEU A 281 -12.43 -0.45 10.64
C LEU A 281 -12.13 1.06 10.60
N ILE A 282 -11.06 1.49 11.26
CA ILE A 282 -10.65 2.91 11.24
C ILE A 282 -10.33 3.34 9.81
N SER A 283 -9.56 2.53 9.07
CA SER A 283 -9.23 2.84 7.69
C SER A 283 -10.48 2.86 6.79
N LEU A 284 -11.46 2.00 7.03
CA LEU A 284 -12.73 1.98 6.31
C LEU A 284 -13.56 3.24 6.55
N LEU A 285 -13.61 3.72 7.79
CA LEU A 285 -14.37 4.91 8.15
C LEU A 285 -13.73 6.19 7.61
N LEU A 286 -12.39 6.25 7.58
CA LEU A 286 -11.64 7.45 7.23
C LEU A 286 -11.31 7.57 5.74
N ALA A 287 -11.53 6.52 4.94
CA ALA A 287 -11.18 6.53 3.53
C ALA A 287 -12.38 6.42 2.61
N SER A 288 -12.37 7.22 1.55
CA SER A 288 -13.35 7.18 0.46
C SER A 288 -13.19 5.96 -0.46
N ASP A 289 -11.98 5.43 -0.55
CA ASP A 289 -11.67 4.24 -1.32
C ASP A 289 -11.50 3.03 -0.40
N MET A 290 -12.53 2.21 -0.37
CA MET A 290 -12.64 1.05 0.50
C MET A 290 -11.67 -0.05 0.07
N SER A 291 -11.50 -0.24 -1.24
CA SER A 291 -10.63 -1.27 -1.82
C SER A 291 -9.15 -0.98 -1.59
N ARG A 292 -8.73 0.28 -1.70
CA ARG A 292 -7.37 0.75 -1.40
C ARG A 292 -7.03 0.66 0.08
N SER A 293 -8.01 0.89 0.95
CA SER A 293 -7.79 0.99 2.39
C SER A 293 -7.44 -0.32 3.05
N ILE A 294 -7.95 -1.45 2.55
CA ILE A 294 -7.66 -2.75 3.13
C ILE A 294 -6.19 -3.18 2.95
N ALA A 295 -5.45 -2.58 2.02
CA ALA A 295 -4.02 -2.82 1.83
C ALA A 295 -3.17 -2.47 3.06
N ILE A 296 -3.73 -1.71 4.02
CA ILE A 296 -3.11 -1.46 5.32
C ILE A 296 -2.79 -2.75 6.09
N LEU A 297 -3.45 -3.87 5.74
CA LEU A 297 -3.21 -5.20 6.30
C LEU A 297 -2.08 -5.98 5.60
N CYS A 298 -1.36 -5.39 4.63
CA CYS A 298 -0.21 -6.02 3.96
C CYS A 298 0.84 -6.63 4.90
N PRO A 299 1.15 -6.06 6.09
CA PRO A 299 2.02 -6.73 7.05
C PRO A 299 1.56 -8.15 7.42
N LEU A 300 0.26 -8.40 7.51
CA LEU A 300 -0.28 -9.73 7.81
C LEU A 300 -0.24 -10.66 6.60
N VAL A 301 -0.42 -10.14 5.38
CA VAL A 301 -0.23 -10.92 4.15
C VAL A 301 1.21 -11.46 4.10
N MET A 302 2.19 -10.60 4.33
CA MET A 302 3.61 -10.98 4.36
C MET A 302 3.92 -11.93 5.53
N LEU A 303 3.36 -11.69 6.72
CA LEU A 303 3.52 -12.59 7.88
C LEU A 303 2.99 -14.00 7.55
N GLY A 304 1.85 -14.10 6.86
CA GLY A 304 1.26 -15.37 6.46
C GLY A 304 2.15 -16.16 5.51
N LEU A 305 2.74 -15.49 4.53
CA LEU A 305 3.74 -16.08 3.65
C LEU A 305 4.96 -16.57 4.47
N ILE A 306 5.51 -15.73 5.34
CA ILE A 306 6.65 -16.09 6.20
C ILE A 306 6.35 -17.33 7.05
N GLU A 307 5.19 -17.37 7.72
CA GLU A 307 4.77 -18.53 8.52
C GLU A 307 4.55 -19.78 7.67
N LEU A 308 4.11 -19.63 6.41
CA LEU A 308 3.96 -20.76 5.49
C LEU A 308 5.31 -21.38 5.18
N ALA A 309 6.30 -20.54 4.84
CA ALA A 309 7.68 -20.98 4.62
C ALA A 309 8.31 -21.62 5.85
N ARG A 310 8.08 -21.07 7.05
CA ARG A 310 8.62 -21.61 8.32
C ARG A 310 8.04 -22.98 8.65
N ARG A 311 6.73 -23.18 8.48
CA ARG A 311 6.04 -24.41 8.91
C ARG A 311 6.01 -25.49 7.86
N ARG A 312 6.01 -25.12 6.58
CA ARG A 312 5.90 -26.04 5.44
C ARG A 312 6.90 -25.69 4.34
N PRO A 313 8.22 -25.70 4.63
CA PRO A 313 9.23 -25.24 3.68
C PRO A 313 9.22 -26.02 2.36
N ALA A 314 8.90 -27.33 2.38
CA ALA A 314 8.82 -28.17 1.19
C ALA A 314 7.63 -27.82 0.28
N ASP A 315 6.48 -27.50 0.86
CA ASP A 315 5.25 -27.21 0.11
C ASP A 315 5.07 -25.73 -0.22
N ALA A 316 5.70 -24.83 0.55
CA ALA A 316 5.53 -23.39 0.46
C ALA A 316 5.76 -22.83 -0.97
N PRO A 317 6.79 -23.24 -1.73
CA PRO A 317 6.96 -22.75 -3.10
C PRO A 317 5.77 -23.11 -4.01
N ARG A 318 5.28 -24.35 -3.92
CA ARG A 318 4.12 -24.81 -4.72
C ARG A 318 2.86 -24.05 -4.32
N ILE A 319 2.58 -23.96 -3.02
CA ILE A 319 1.40 -23.27 -2.49
C ILE A 319 1.43 -21.79 -2.90
N ALA A 320 2.57 -21.11 -2.77
CA ALA A 320 2.72 -19.71 -3.13
C ALA A 320 2.51 -19.46 -4.63
N VAL A 321 3.06 -20.32 -5.51
CA VAL A 321 2.83 -20.20 -6.97
C VAL A 321 1.35 -20.36 -7.30
N TRP A 322 0.68 -21.39 -6.77
CA TRP A 322 -0.75 -21.57 -7.00
C TRP A 322 -1.57 -20.39 -6.47
N ALA A 323 -1.25 -19.90 -5.27
CA ALA A 323 -1.88 -18.71 -4.71
C ALA A 323 -1.69 -17.48 -5.60
N GLY A 324 -0.48 -17.27 -6.14
CA GLY A 324 -0.18 -16.18 -7.07
C GLY A 324 -0.97 -16.30 -8.39
N VAL A 325 -1.01 -17.50 -8.99
CA VAL A 325 -1.79 -17.77 -10.21
C VAL A 325 -3.28 -17.53 -9.97
N ILE A 326 -3.84 -18.07 -8.88
CA ILE A 326 -5.25 -17.85 -8.51
C ILE A 326 -5.51 -16.35 -8.31
N ALA A 327 -4.58 -15.62 -7.68
CA ALA A 327 -4.72 -14.18 -7.50
C ALA A 327 -4.79 -13.43 -8.84
N LEU A 328 -4.09 -13.88 -9.88
CA LEU A 328 -4.18 -13.33 -11.24
C LEU A 328 -5.48 -13.72 -11.98
N LEU A 329 -6.19 -14.75 -11.54
CA LEU A 329 -7.43 -15.23 -12.19
C LEU A 329 -8.70 -14.65 -11.58
N ILE A 330 -8.69 -14.28 -10.29
CA ILE A 330 -9.83 -13.61 -9.65
C ILE A 330 -10.03 -12.25 -10.33
N PRO A 331 -11.25 -11.81 -10.68
CA PRO A 331 -11.46 -10.45 -11.19
C PRO A 331 -11.02 -9.37 -10.19
N ALA A 332 -10.59 -8.21 -10.68
CA ALA A 332 -10.23 -7.08 -9.84
C ALA A 332 -11.14 -5.87 -10.13
N ALA A 333 -11.44 -5.10 -9.09
CA ALA A 333 -12.20 -3.87 -9.20
C ALA A 333 -11.79 -2.88 -8.11
N HIS A 334 -11.82 -1.59 -8.42
CA HIS A 334 -11.77 -0.53 -7.44
C HIS A 334 -13.17 -0.28 -6.88
N VAL A 335 -13.29 -0.26 -5.56
CA VAL A 335 -14.55 0.07 -4.87
C VAL A 335 -14.36 1.41 -4.18
N VAL A 336 -14.92 2.46 -4.81
CA VAL A 336 -14.75 3.86 -4.43
C VAL A 336 -16.13 4.45 -4.17
N TYR A 337 -16.38 4.92 -2.95
CA TYR A 337 -17.71 5.37 -2.53
C TYR A 337 -18.77 4.29 -2.86
N HIS A 338 -19.75 4.64 -3.70
CA HIS A 338 -20.83 3.76 -4.16
C HIS A 338 -20.57 3.13 -5.53
N THR A 339 -19.37 3.32 -6.08
CA THR A 339 -19.01 2.88 -7.43
C THR A 339 -18.05 1.70 -7.39
N ILE A 340 -18.30 0.74 -8.27
CA ILE A 340 -17.42 -0.40 -8.52
C ILE A 340 -16.88 -0.23 -9.93
N ALA A 341 -15.60 0.10 -10.05
CA ALA A 341 -14.90 0.25 -11.32
C ALA A 341 -14.07 -1.02 -11.58
N PRO A 342 -14.47 -1.89 -12.53
CA PRO A 342 -13.68 -3.08 -12.86
C PRO A 342 -12.31 -2.69 -13.39
N ILE A 343 -11.30 -3.51 -13.11
CA ILE A 343 -9.95 -3.38 -13.69
C ILE A 343 -9.84 -4.45 -14.77
N ASP A 344 -9.79 -4.01 -16.02
CA ASP A 344 -9.75 -4.88 -17.18
C ASP A 344 -8.32 -5.42 -17.43
N ASN A 345 -8.23 -6.48 -18.25
CA ASN A 345 -6.92 -6.99 -18.66
C ASN A 345 -6.29 -6.12 -19.76
N LEU A 346 -4.98 -6.26 -19.97
CA LEU A 346 -4.22 -5.44 -20.91
C LEU A 346 -4.72 -5.55 -22.36
N VAL A 347 -5.15 -6.73 -22.79
CA VAL A 347 -5.66 -6.92 -24.16
C VAL A 347 -6.90 -6.05 -24.38
N PHE A 348 -7.82 -6.05 -23.41
CA PHE A 348 -9.02 -5.23 -23.48
C PHE A 348 -8.71 -3.74 -23.48
N GLU A 349 -7.78 -3.30 -22.62
CA GLU A 349 -7.34 -1.90 -22.55
C GLU A 349 -6.64 -1.43 -23.83
N LEU A 350 -5.82 -2.27 -24.46
CA LEU A 350 -5.17 -1.95 -25.73
C LEU A 350 -6.19 -1.83 -26.88
N VAL A 351 -7.20 -2.71 -26.93
CA VAL A 351 -8.30 -2.61 -27.91
C VAL A 351 -9.10 -1.32 -27.71
N ARG A 352 -9.40 -0.96 -26.45
CA ARG A 352 -10.12 0.28 -26.12
C ARG A 352 -9.30 1.51 -26.53
N LEU A 353 -7.99 1.51 -26.27
CA LEU A 353 -7.07 2.58 -26.66
C LEU A 353 -7.02 2.75 -28.19
N HIS A 354 -6.89 1.66 -28.95
CA HIS A 354 -6.83 1.71 -30.41
C HIS A 354 -8.14 2.20 -31.04
N ARG A 355 -9.31 1.84 -30.49
CA ARG A 355 -10.60 2.32 -31.01
C ARG A 355 -10.83 3.82 -30.83
N ILE A 356 -10.21 4.42 -29.81
CA ILE A 356 -10.30 5.86 -29.56
C ILE A 356 -9.36 6.65 -30.49
N HIS A 357 -8.26 6.02 -30.93
CA HIS A 357 -7.23 6.60 -31.81
C HIS A 357 -7.07 5.74 -33.07
N PRO A 358 -8.00 5.82 -34.04
CA PRO A 358 -7.94 5.06 -35.28
C PRO A 358 -6.76 5.46 -36.18
#